data_AF-A0A8S9XKW2-F1
#
_entry.id   AF-A0A8S9XKW2-F1
#
_cell.length_a   1.000
_cell.length_b   1.000
_cell.length_c   1.000
_cell.angle_alpha   90.00
_cell.angle_beta   90.00
_cell.angle_gamma   90.00
#
_symmetry.space_group_name_H-M   'P 1'
#
loop_
_entity.id
_entity.type
_entity.pdbx_description
1 polymer ?
#
loop_
_entity_poly.entity_id
_entity_poly.type
_entity_poly.pdbx_seq_one_letter_code
_entity_poly.pdbx_strand_id
1 'polypeptide(L)'
;MNISFTALGHGECEQCESFKLHDHDQNDLQPDCSICNAFAIHKQKYSEARIQYNDHKENPLPDTFYYSADMEKVIMMPRMEMFKRNANSGRVVVEEMKQEDFYEWEDNSSTSKINRTVPRPYMKDMVEVVATRGKLTLSYRTRFTSDETHVMDFTKKKLTKKNIVKRPNSIPNLRGISTNRKSQITQNLLELMPENRRPFWVNLVENDKSADLRTTVDD
;
A
#
# COMPACT_ATOMS: atom_id res chain seq x y z
N MET A 1 2.54 -5.81 28.74
CA MET A 1 3.18 -4.70 28.00
C MET A 1 2.24 -4.30 26.87
N ASN A 2 1.56 -3.16 27.00
CA ASN A 2 0.61 -2.65 26.02
C ASN A 2 1.38 -1.98 24.88
N ILE A 3 1.70 -2.75 23.82
CA ILE A 3 2.20 -2.14 22.59
C ILE A 3 0.98 -1.57 21.86
N SER A 4 0.69 -0.31 22.17
CA SER A 4 -0.14 0.55 21.35
C SER A 4 0.66 0.86 20.09
N PHE A 5 0.24 0.35 18.94
CA PHE A 5 0.47 1.12 17.72
C PHE A 5 -0.16 2.48 17.96
N THR A 6 0.52 3.57 17.61
CA THR A 6 -0.08 4.91 17.65
C THR A 6 -1.47 4.80 17.02
N ALA A 7 -2.49 5.26 17.75
CA ALA A 7 -3.86 5.23 17.26
C ALA A 7 -3.91 5.78 15.83
N LEU A 8 -4.75 5.24 14.96
CA LEU A 8 -4.97 5.82 13.63
C LEU A 8 -5.22 7.33 13.79
N GLY A 9 -4.29 8.17 13.30
CA GLY A 9 -4.28 9.63 13.53
C GLY A 9 -3.20 10.17 14.49
N HIS A 10 -2.28 9.34 15.00
CA HIS A 10 -1.13 9.78 15.81
C HIS A 10 0.22 9.67 15.06
N GLY A 11 0.21 9.32 13.77
CA GLY A 11 1.37 9.47 12.89
C GLY A 11 1.43 10.91 12.38
N GLU A 12 2.58 11.55 12.50
CA GLU A 12 2.80 12.90 12.02
C GLU A 12 3.24 12.83 10.56
N CYS A 13 2.35 13.16 9.63
CA CYS A 13 2.71 13.22 8.21
C CYS A 13 3.60 14.44 7.96
N GLU A 14 4.48 14.38 6.96
CA GLU A 14 5.43 15.45 6.62
C GLU A 14 4.75 16.82 6.43
N GLN A 15 3.55 16.85 5.84
CA GLN A 15 2.80 18.10 5.63
C GLN A 15 2.25 18.68 6.94
N CYS A 16 1.78 17.82 7.85
CA CYS A 16 1.34 18.23 9.18
C CYS A 16 2.52 18.73 10.01
N GLU A 17 3.67 18.08 9.92
CA GLU A 17 4.88 18.49 10.63
C GLU A 17 5.45 19.80 10.09
N SER A 18 5.50 19.94 8.76
CA SER A 18 5.91 21.19 8.10
C SER A 18 5.01 22.37 8.51
N PHE A 19 3.71 22.14 8.69
CA PHE A 19 2.80 23.16 9.21
C PHE A 19 3.04 23.49 10.68
N LYS A 20 3.37 22.52 11.54
CA LYS A 20 3.71 22.84 12.95
C LYS A 20 4.98 23.66 13.09
N LEU A 21 5.93 23.47 12.17
CA LEU A 21 7.22 24.17 12.17
C LEU A 21 7.16 25.54 11.50
N HIS A 22 6.00 25.94 10.94
CA HIS A 22 5.82 27.25 10.33
C HIS A 22 5.15 28.25 11.29
N ASP A 23 5.19 29.53 10.94
CA ASP A 23 4.87 30.64 11.84
C ASP A 23 3.37 30.80 12.19
N HIS A 24 2.45 30.27 11.39
CA HIS A 24 1.01 30.40 11.66
C HIS A 24 0.43 29.15 12.34
N ASP A 25 -0.76 29.29 12.93
CA ASP A 25 -1.47 28.18 13.57
C ASP A 25 -2.80 27.85 12.88
N GLN A 26 -3.55 26.89 13.43
CA GLN A 26 -4.83 26.48 12.84
C GLN A 26 -5.94 27.54 12.94
N ASN A 27 -5.78 28.54 13.81
CA ASN A 27 -6.72 29.64 13.99
C ASN A 27 -6.34 30.85 13.13
N ASP A 28 -5.10 30.92 12.66
CA ASP A 28 -4.53 32.02 11.88
C ASP A 28 -4.05 31.58 10.49
N LEU A 29 -4.89 30.88 9.73
CA LEU A 29 -4.54 30.44 8.38
C LEU A 29 -4.50 31.61 7.39
N GLN A 30 -3.30 31.89 6.87
CA GLN A 30 -3.08 32.96 5.90
C GLN A 30 -3.26 32.49 4.45
N PRO A 31 -4.14 33.11 3.63
CA PRO A 31 -4.41 32.67 2.25
C PRO A 31 -3.25 32.85 1.26
N ASP A 32 -2.30 33.72 1.56
CA ASP A 32 -1.09 33.98 0.76
C ASP A 32 0.09 33.09 1.15
N CYS A 33 -0.01 32.35 2.27
CA CYS A 33 1.00 31.40 2.69
C CYS A 33 0.81 30.04 2.00
N SER A 34 1.84 29.60 1.26
CA SER A 34 1.83 28.32 0.55
C SER A 34 1.70 27.11 1.50
N ILE A 35 2.29 27.19 2.70
CA ILE A 35 2.23 26.14 3.73
C ILE A 35 0.83 26.08 4.35
N CYS A 36 0.21 27.23 4.67
CA CYS A 36 -1.17 27.27 5.17
C CYS A 36 -2.15 26.68 4.15
N ASN A 37 -2.02 27.05 2.88
CA ASN A 37 -2.86 26.51 1.81
C ASN A 37 -2.67 25.00 1.64
N ALA A 38 -1.42 24.52 1.63
CA ALA A 38 -1.12 23.11 1.55
C ALA A 38 -1.72 22.33 2.73
N PHE A 39 -1.61 22.87 3.94
CA PHE A 39 -2.21 22.28 5.15
C PHE A 39 -3.74 22.29 5.10
N ALA A 40 -4.37 23.39 4.67
CA ALA A 40 -5.83 23.47 4.57
C ALA A 40 -6.38 22.42 3.60
N ILE A 41 -5.74 22.27 2.43
CA ILE A 41 -6.08 21.24 1.44
C ILE A 41 -5.85 19.83 2.02
N HIS A 42 -4.71 19.61 2.69
CA HIS A 42 -4.43 18.33 3.35
C HIS A 42 -5.49 17.99 4.42
N LYS A 43 -5.87 18.98 5.24
CA LYS A 43 -6.85 18.87 6.32
C LYS A 43 -8.23 18.50 5.82
N GLN A 44 -8.66 19.17 4.75
CA GLN A 44 -9.89 18.83 4.06
C GLN A 44 -9.85 17.38 3.55
N LYS A 45 -8.79 16.99 2.83
CA LYS A 45 -8.67 15.65 2.24
C LYS A 45 -8.74 14.53 3.28
N TYR A 46 -7.98 14.61 4.38
CA TYR A 46 -7.99 13.53 5.37
C TYR A 46 -9.31 13.48 6.14
N SER A 47 -9.98 14.63 6.32
CA SER A 47 -11.27 14.71 7.02
C SER A 47 -12.38 14.10 6.17
N GLU A 48 -12.43 14.40 4.87
CA GLU A 48 -13.34 13.77 3.91
C GLU A 48 -13.10 12.25 3.81
N ALA A 49 -11.84 11.82 3.71
CA ALA A 49 -11.48 10.41 3.70
C ALA A 49 -11.96 9.69 4.97
N ARG A 50 -11.87 10.34 6.13
CA ARG A 50 -12.31 9.77 7.41
C ARG A 50 -13.82 9.65 7.50
N ILE A 51 -14.56 10.63 6.98
CA ILE A 51 -16.02 10.58 6.87
C ILE A 51 -16.42 9.39 6.00
N GLN A 52 -15.83 9.26 4.82
CA GLN A 52 -16.16 8.16 3.91
C GLN A 52 -15.81 6.78 4.48
N TYR A 53 -14.66 6.65 5.15
CA TYR A 53 -14.28 5.42 5.85
C TYR A 53 -15.34 5.02 6.89
N ASN A 54 -15.82 5.99 7.68
CA ASN A 54 -16.84 5.73 8.69
C ASN A 54 -18.18 5.38 8.04
N ASP A 55 -18.57 6.04 6.95
CA ASP A 55 -19.77 5.70 6.20
C ASP A 55 -19.73 4.28 5.64
N HIS A 56 -18.64 3.88 4.97
CA HIS A 56 -18.47 2.50 4.48
C HIS A 56 -18.49 1.46 5.60
N LYS A 57 -18.07 1.83 6.80
CA LYS A 57 -18.07 0.97 7.98
C LYS A 57 -19.46 0.79 8.58
N GLU A 58 -20.26 1.85 8.67
CA GLU A 58 -21.60 1.80 9.26
C GLU A 58 -22.68 1.41 8.24
N ASN A 59 -22.49 1.75 6.96
CA ASN A 59 -23.46 1.56 5.86
C ASN A 59 -22.85 0.76 4.68
N PRO A 60 -22.39 -0.49 4.88
CA PRO A 60 -21.83 -1.27 3.79
C PRO A 60 -22.88 -1.64 2.75
N LEU A 61 -22.55 -1.47 1.46
CA LEU A 61 -23.40 -1.93 0.36
C LEU A 61 -23.32 -3.46 0.22
N PRO A 62 -24.43 -4.13 -0.13
CA PRO A 62 -24.41 -5.56 -0.42
C PRO A 62 -23.47 -5.87 -1.61
N ASP A 63 -22.85 -7.04 -1.58
CA ASP A 63 -21.91 -7.53 -2.61
C ASP A 63 -20.70 -6.64 -2.90
N THR A 64 -20.39 -5.68 -2.01
CA THR A 64 -19.26 -4.76 -2.13
C THR A 64 -18.26 -4.98 -1.01
N PHE A 65 -16.98 -5.09 -1.37
CA PHE A 65 -15.89 -5.17 -0.39
C PHE A 65 -15.16 -3.84 -0.32
N TYR A 66 -15.15 -3.25 0.87
CA TYR A 66 -14.40 -2.03 1.15
C TYR A 66 -13.04 -2.38 1.73
N TYR A 67 -11.99 -1.94 1.04
CA TYR A 67 -10.62 -2.01 1.53
C TYR A 67 -10.13 -0.60 1.77
N SER A 68 -9.56 -0.35 2.94
CA SER A 68 -8.93 0.92 3.28
C SER A 68 -7.53 0.63 3.80
N ALA A 69 -6.54 1.35 3.28
CA ALA A 69 -5.16 1.18 3.64
C ALA A 69 -4.54 2.55 3.93
N ASP A 70 -3.81 2.61 5.04
CA ASP A 70 -2.93 3.73 5.36
C ASP A 70 -1.64 3.56 4.56
N MET A 71 -1.49 4.34 3.48
CA MET A 71 -0.40 4.18 2.50
C MET A 71 0.99 4.42 3.11
N GLU A 72 1.08 5.22 4.18
CA GLU A 72 2.33 5.43 4.91
C GLU A 72 2.75 4.13 5.64
N LYS A 73 1.78 3.38 6.16
CA LYS A 73 2.00 2.09 6.82
C LYS A 73 2.23 0.94 5.84
N VAL A 74 1.67 0.99 4.63
CA VAL A 74 1.93 -0.02 3.58
C VAL A 74 3.42 -0.06 3.23
N ILE A 75 4.08 1.10 3.18
CA ILE A 75 5.53 1.22 2.94
C ILE A 75 6.34 0.62 4.12
N MET A 76 5.81 0.70 5.34
CA MET A 76 6.45 0.21 6.56
C MET A 76 6.17 -1.28 6.87
N MET A 77 5.20 -1.91 6.20
CA MET A 77 4.80 -3.31 6.44
C MET A 77 5.92 -4.37 6.36
N PRO A 78 7.00 -4.23 5.55
CA PRO A 78 8.08 -5.20 5.55
C PRO A 78 8.88 -5.31 6.87
N ARG A 79 8.60 -4.47 7.88
CA ARG A 79 9.39 -4.37 9.11
C ARG A 79 8.69 -4.87 10.38
N MET A 80 7.45 -5.36 10.29
CA MET A 80 6.64 -5.71 11.46
C MET A 80 6.05 -7.12 11.40
N GLU A 81 6.88 -8.13 11.58
CA GLU A 81 6.42 -9.54 11.51
C GLU A 81 5.86 -10.10 12.84
N MET A 82 6.09 -9.48 14.01
CA MET A 82 5.90 -10.20 15.29
C MET A 82 4.65 -9.86 16.14
N PHE A 83 3.80 -8.91 15.77
CA PHE A 83 2.74 -8.41 16.69
C PHE A 83 1.28 -8.62 16.25
N LYS A 84 1.02 -9.33 15.14
CA LYS A 84 -0.32 -9.35 14.53
C LYS A 84 -1.40 -10.13 15.31
N ARG A 85 -1.02 -11.06 16.20
CA ARG A 85 -2.00 -11.97 16.82
C ARG A 85 -2.76 -11.41 18.02
N ASN A 86 -2.20 -10.44 18.75
CA ASN A 86 -2.77 -9.99 20.03
C ASN A 86 -3.55 -8.66 19.97
N ALA A 87 -3.57 -7.98 18.82
CA ALA A 87 -4.18 -6.65 18.69
C ALA A 87 -5.64 -6.66 18.21
N ASN A 88 -6.21 -7.84 17.96
CA ASN A 88 -7.51 -7.94 17.31
C ASN A 88 -8.63 -8.21 18.32
N SER A 89 -9.57 -7.28 18.43
CA SER A 89 -10.75 -7.36 19.29
C SER A 89 -11.84 -8.31 18.77
N GLY A 90 -11.48 -9.34 17.99
CA GLY A 90 -12.41 -10.33 17.43
C GLY A 90 -13.30 -9.83 16.28
N ARG A 91 -13.08 -8.61 15.77
CA ARG A 91 -13.90 -8.00 14.69
C ARG A 91 -13.28 -8.13 13.30
N VAL A 92 -12.05 -8.62 13.21
CA VAL A 92 -11.31 -8.77 11.96
C VAL A 92 -10.83 -10.22 11.87
N VAL A 93 -10.92 -10.84 10.69
CA VAL A 93 -10.27 -12.14 10.45
C VAL A 93 -8.82 -11.86 10.07
N VAL A 94 -7.87 -12.36 10.87
CA VAL A 94 -6.44 -12.29 10.53
C VAL A 94 -6.05 -13.61 9.90
N GLU A 95 -5.92 -13.63 8.59
CA GLU A 95 -5.31 -14.75 7.89
C GLU A 95 -3.79 -14.62 7.96
N GLU A 96 -3.13 -15.72 8.30
CA GLU A 96 -1.67 -15.81 8.22
C GLU A 96 -1.28 -15.94 6.75
N MET A 97 -0.61 -14.92 6.23
CA MET A 97 -0.11 -14.93 4.86
C MET A 97 1.05 -15.91 4.77
N LYS A 98 0.86 -16.96 3.97
CA LYS A 98 1.88 -17.97 3.70
C LYS A 98 2.63 -17.66 2.42
N GLN A 99 3.76 -18.32 2.22
CA GLN A 99 4.59 -18.09 1.04
C GLN A 99 3.92 -18.58 -0.25
N GLU A 100 3.01 -19.54 -0.13
CA GLU A 100 2.22 -20.07 -1.25
C GLU A 100 1.10 -19.11 -1.69
N ASP A 101 0.81 -18.06 -0.91
CA ASP A 101 -0.19 -17.04 -1.25
C ASP A 101 0.33 -16.00 -2.26
N PHE A 102 1.61 -16.10 -2.65
CA PHE A 102 2.24 -15.17 -3.59
C PHE A 102 2.16 -15.69 -5.03
N TYR A 103 1.80 -14.78 -5.94
CA TYR A 103 1.61 -15.06 -7.35
C TYR A 103 2.47 -14.13 -8.21
N GLU A 104 2.88 -14.63 -9.37
CA GLU A 104 3.57 -13.85 -10.39
C GLU A 104 2.53 -13.17 -11.29
N TRP A 105 2.41 -11.86 -11.13
CA TRP A 105 1.47 -11.04 -11.89
C TRP A 105 2.14 -10.46 -13.12
N GLU A 106 1.68 -10.86 -14.31
CA GLU A 106 2.12 -10.24 -15.56
C GLU A 106 1.51 -8.84 -15.72
N ASP A 107 2.36 -7.85 -16.04
CA ASP A 107 1.87 -6.52 -16.40
C ASP A 107 1.11 -6.55 -17.72
N ASN A 108 -0.19 -6.33 -17.59
CA ASN A 108 -1.17 -6.33 -18.65
C ASN A 108 -1.72 -4.94 -18.98
N SER A 109 -1.05 -3.90 -18.47
CA SER A 109 -1.33 -2.50 -18.78
C SER A 109 -0.87 -2.12 -20.19
N SER A 110 -1.58 -1.18 -20.81
CA SER A 110 -1.29 -0.64 -22.12
C SER A 110 -0.82 0.80 -21.98
N THR A 111 0.49 1.01 -22.07
CA THR A 111 1.11 2.34 -22.07
C THR A 111 0.51 3.25 -23.14
N SER A 112 0.22 2.71 -24.33
CA SER A 112 -0.44 3.47 -25.41
C SER A 112 -1.83 3.97 -25.03
N LYS A 113 -2.64 3.18 -24.30
CA LYS A 113 -3.96 3.63 -23.84
C LYS A 113 -3.79 4.71 -22.76
N ILE A 114 -2.94 4.45 -21.77
CA ILE A 114 -2.64 5.37 -20.67
C ILE A 114 -2.16 6.73 -21.20
N ASN A 115 -1.26 6.73 -22.18
CA ASN A 115 -0.72 7.96 -22.77
C ASN A 115 -1.74 8.75 -23.60
N ARG A 116 -2.83 8.10 -24.06
CA ARG A 116 -3.92 8.74 -24.81
C ARG A 116 -5.06 9.20 -23.91
N THR A 117 -5.08 8.78 -22.65
CA THR A 117 -6.09 9.23 -21.69
C THR A 117 -5.81 10.68 -21.32
N VAL A 118 -6.77 11.56 -21.62
CA VAL A 118 -6.72 12.99 -21.29
C VAL A 118 -7.97 13.33 -20.48
N PRO A 119 -7.83 13.89 -19.26
CA PRO A 119 -6.57 14.14 -18.54
C PRO A 119 -5.87 12.84 -18.11
N ARG A 120 -4.54 12.89 -17.98
CA ARG A 120 -3.76 11.72 -17.55
C ARG A 120 -4.03 11.45 -16.06
N PRO A 121 -4.52 10.26 -15.69
CA PRO A 121 -4.78 9.92 -14.30
C PRO A 121 -3.47 9.71 -13.53
N TYR A 122 -3.28 10.44 -12.42
CA TYR A 122 -2.18 10.20 -11.49
C TYR A 122 -2.75 9.69 -10.15
N MET A 123 -2.10 8.67 -9.57
CA MET A 123 -2.52 8.08 -8.29
C MET A 123 -2.62 9.10 -7.16
N LYS A 124 -1.72 10.11 -7.12
CA LYS A 124 -1.73 11.18 -6.12
C LYS A 124 -3.00 12.03 -6.12
N ASP A 125 -3.73 12.03 -7.24
CA ASP A 125 -4.94 12.83 -7.45
C ASP A 125 -6.21 11.99 -7.27
N MET A 126 -6.09 10.66 -7.10
CA MET A 126 -7.22 9.76 -6.87
C MET A 126 -7.53 9.66 -5.37
N VAL A 127 -8.82 9.74 -5.03
CA VAL A 127 -9.31 9.56 -3.67
C VAL A 127 -10.04 8.24 -3.47
N GLU A 128 -10.60 7.70 -4.55
CA GLU A 128 -11.30 6.42 -4.57
C GLU A 128 -11.02 5.70 -5.89
N VAL A 129 -10.81 4.39 -5.81
CA VAL A 129 -10.69 3.51 -6.97
C VAL A 129 -11.63 2.32 -6.76
N VAL A 130 -12.48 2.06 -7.76
CA VAL A 130 -13.46 0.99 -7.76
C VAL A 130 -13.11 -0.02 -8.85
N ALA A 131 -12.86 -1.25 -8.42
CA ALA A 131 -12.68 -2.40 -9.30
C ALA A 131 -13.94 -3.28 -9.27
N THR A 132 -14.67 -3.34 -10.39
CA THR A 132 -15.86 -4.20 -10.48
C THR A 132 -15.48 -5.58 -10.99
N ARG A 133 -15.92 -6.64 -10.29
CA ARG A 133 -15.73 -8.03 -10.73
C ARG A 133 -16.27 -8.21 -12.15
N GLY A 134 -15.45 -8.82 -13.02
CA GLY A 134 -15.79 -9.06 -14.43
C GLY A 134 -15.55 -7.87 -15.36
N LYS A 135 -15.18 -6.69 -14.86
CA LYS A 135 -14.76 -5.55 -15.69
C LYS A 135 -13.24 -5.49 -15.79
N LEU A 136 -12.74 -5.07 -16.96
CA LEU A 136 -11.32 -4.81 -17.23
C LEU A 136 -10.96 -3.32 -17.21
N THR A 137 -11.82 -2.54 -16.57
CA THR A 137 -11.70 -1.09 -16.38
C THR A 137 -11.69 -0.80 -14.90
N LEU A 138 -11.00 0.27 -14.51
CA LEU A 138 -11.10 0.83 -13.16
C LEU A 138 -11.93 2.10 -13.22
N SER A 139 -12.85 2.28 -12.28
CA SER A 139 -13.48 3.56 -12.05
C SER A 139 -12.75 4.30 -10.94
N TYR A 140 -12.63 5.61 -11.01
CA TYR A 140 -11.99 6.40 -9.95
C TYR A 140 -12.63 7.78 -9.78
N ARG A 141 -12.44 8.36 -8.60
CA ARG A 141 -12.82 9.73 -8.25
C ARG A 141 -11.60 10.52 -7.80
N THR A 142 -11.63 11.83 -8.01
CA THR A 142 -10.58 12.77 -7.59
C THR A 142 -11.00 13.62 -6.38
N ARG A 143 -12.28 13.58 -6.00
CA ARG A 143 -12.87 14.27 -4.86
C ARG A 143 -13.89 13.36 -4.18
N PHE A 144 -13.91 13.35 -2.85
CA PHE A 144 -14.80 12.49 -2.06
C PHE A 144 -16.27 12.91 -2.17
N THR A 145 -16.51 14.21 -2.33
CA THR A 145 -17.84 14.83 -2.37
C THR A 145 -18.45 14.90 -3.77
N SER A 146 -17.69 14.53 -4.80
CA SER A 146 -18.17 14.58 -6.18
C SER A 146 -18.78 13.25 -6.59
N ASP A 147 -19.90 13.32 -7.31
CA ASP A 147 -20.49 12.18 -8.02
C ASP A 147 -19.77 11.92 -9.37
N GLU A 148 -18.87 12.82 -9.79
CA GLU A 148 -18.09 12.65 -11.02
C GLU A 148 -17.17 11.43 -10.90
N THR A 149 -17.47 10.40 -11.68
CA THR A 149 -16.70 9.16 -11.74
C THR A 149 -16.04 9.04 -13.11
N HIS A 150 -14.72 8.89 -13.12
CA HIS A 150 -13.97 8.66 -14.33
C HIS A 150 -13.75 7.16 -14.54
N VAL A 151 -13.76 6.71 -15.80
CA VAL A 151 -13.49 5.31 -16.16
C VAL A 151 -12.16 5.23 -16.91
N MET A 152 -11.26 4.40 -16.42
CA MET A 152 -9.95 4.14 -16.99
C MET A 152 -9.90 2.76 -17.65
N ASP A 153 -9.79 2.73 -18.97
CA ASP A 153 -9.40 1.54 -19.74
C ASP A 153 -7.90 1.58 -20.01
N PHE A 154 -7.16 0.74 -19.27
CA PHE A 154 -5.72 0.63 -19.38
C PHE A 154 -5.27 -0.78 -19.77
N THR A 155 -6.18 -1.72 -20.06
CA THR A 155 -5.81 -3.13 -20.33
C THR A 155 -5.45 -3.36 -21.80
N LYS A 156 -4.48 -4.25 -22.07
CA LYS A 156 -4.10 -4.62 -23.45
C LYS A 156 -5.29 -5.21 -24.22
N LYS A 157 -5.48 -4.80 -25.49
CA LYS A 157 -6.59 -5.28 -26.38
C LYS A 157 -6.66 -6.81 -26.53
N LYS A 158 -5.53 -7.51 -26.38
CA LYS A 158 -5.46 -8.98 -26.44
C LYS A 158 -6.32 -9.64 -25.34
N LEU A 159 -6.40 -9.02 -24.16
CA LEU A 159 -7.17 -9.50 -23.02
C LEU A 159 -8.66 -9.26 -23.23
N THR A 160 -9.02 -8.06 -23.68
CA THR A 160 -10.43 -7.69 -23.91
C THR A 160 -11.07 -8.52 -25.02
N LYS A 161 -10.35 -8.82 -26.10
CA LYS A 161 -10.87 -9.64 -27.21
C LYS A 161 -11.06 -11.11 -26.85
N LYS A 162 -10.23 -11.65 -25.97
CA LYS A 162 -10.25 -13.08 -25.62
C LYS A 162 -11.07 -13.36 -24.36
N ASN A 163 -11.41 -12.34 -23.58
CA ASN A 163 -12.02 -12.44 -22.25
C ASN A 163 -11.32 -13.46 -21.33
N ILE A 164 -10.01 -13.65 -21.55
CA ILE A 164 -9.18 -14.59 -20.79
C ILE A 164 -8.23 -13.75 -19.97
N VAL A 165 -8.61 -13.51 -18.71
CA VAL A 165 -7.65 -13.22 -17.65
C VAL A 165 -7.18 -14.58 -17.15
N LYS A 166 -5.93 -14.93 -17.44
CA LYS A 166 -5.36 -16.15 -16.87
C LYS A 166 -5.14 -15.92 -15.38
N ARG A 167 -5.40 -16.95 -14.58
CA ARG A 167 -4.95 -16.95 -13.17
C ARG A 167 -3.43 -16.79 -13.19
N PRO A 168 -2.86 -15.87 -12.39
CA PRO A 168 -1.42 -15.73 -12.30
C PRO A 168 -0.80 -17.03 -11.78
N ASN A 169 0.43 -17.31 -12.20
CA ASN A 169 1.14 -18.50 -11.74
C ASN A 169 1.50 -18.32 -10.26
N SER A 170 1.35 -19.36 -9.45
CA SER A 170 1.93 -19.37 -8.10
C SER A 170 3.44 -19.27 -8.22
N ILE A 171 4.09 -18.48 -7.36
CA ILE A 171 5.55 -18.42 -7.34
C ILE A 171 6.06 -19.76 -6.78
N PRO A 172 6.67 -20.62 -7.61
CA PRO A 172 6.95 -22.00 -7.18
C PRO A 172 8.21 -22.09 -6.32
N ASN A 173 9.14 -21.14 -6.48
CA ASN A 173 10.44 -21.15 -5.83
C ASN A 173 10.60 -19.91 -4.98
N LEU A 174 10.97 -20.14 -3.74
CA LEU A 174 11.31 -19.07 -2.82
C LEU A 174 12.57 -18.38 -3.35
N ARG A 175 12.46 -17.06 -3.50
CA ARG A 175 13.60 -16.26 -3.96
C ARG A 175 14.80 -16.43 -3.03
N GLY A 176 14.58 -16.52 -1.72
CA GLY A 176 15.63 -16.78 -0.75
C GLY A 176 16.79 -15.79 -0.81
N ILE A 177 17.91 -16.17 -0.19
CA ILE A 177 19.19 -15.47 -0.32
C ILE A 177 20.28 -16.49 -0.69
N SER A 178 21.42 -16.01 -1.20
CA SER A 178 22.55 -16.91 -1.47
C SER A 178 23.06 -17.57 -0.20
N THR A 179 23.58 -18.78 -0.35
CA THR A 179 24.13 -19.61 0.73
C THR A 179 25.22 -18.84 1.48
N ASN A 180 26.10 -18.16 0.74
CA ASN A 180 27.16 -17.32 1.30
C ASN A 180 26.58 -16.19 2.18
N ARG A 181 25.58 -15.46 1.68
CA ARG A 181 24.98 -14.35 2.43
C ARG A 181 24.29 -14.85 3.71
N LYS A 182 23.58 -15.98 3.64
CA LYS A 182 22.95 -16.56 4.83
C LYS A 182 23.99 -16.95 5.87
N SER A 183 25.09 -17.57 5.44
CA SER A 183 26.21 -17.91 6.32
C SER A 183 26.79 -16.67 7.01
N GLN A 184 27.06 -15.60 6.25
CA GLN A 184 27.57 -14.35 6.82
C GLN A 184 26.63 -13.72 7.85
N ILE A 185 25.31 -13.73 7.60
CA ILE A 185 24.31 -13.22 8.56
C ILE A 185 24.26 -14.11 9.80
N THR A 186 24.27 -15.43 9.59
CA THR A 186 24.18 -16.44 10.65
C THR A 186 25.39 -16.35 11.58
N GLN A 187 26.59 -16.21 11.03
CA GLN A 187 27.82 -16.17 11.81
C GLN A 187 28.05 -14.82 12.50
N ASN A 188 27.79 -13.70 11.82
CA ASN A 188 28.18 -12.39 12.34
C ASN A 188 27.06 -11.67 13.11
N LEU A 189 25.79 -11.95 12.79
CA LEU A 189 24.67 -11.16 13.30
C LEU A 189 23.79 -11.93 14.28
N LEU A 190 23.67 -13.26 14.21
CA LEU A 190 22.75 -13.98 15.09
C LEU A 190 23.08 -13.84 16.58
N GLU A 191 24.36 -13.82 16.95
CA GLU A 191 24.77 -13.65 18.35
C GLU A 191 24.37 -12.29 18.90
N LEU A 192 24.41 -11.25 18.05
CA LEU A 192 23.98 -9.89 18.38
C LEU A 192 22.45 -9.73 18.37
N MET A 193 21.72 -10.70 17.82
CA MET A 193 20.26 -10.67 17.72
C MET A 193 19.57 -11.32 18.93
N PRO A 194 18.46 -10.72 19.41
CA PRO A 194 17.58 -11.36 20.39
C PRO A 194 17.11 -12.73 19.93
N GLU A 195 17.03 -13.70 20.86
CA GLU A 195 16.72 -15.11 20.56
C GLU A 195 15.44 -15.29 19.73
N ASN A 196 14.41 -14.49 20.01
CA ASN A 196 13.12 -14.55 19.32
C ASN A 196 13.18 -14.12 17.84
N ARG A 197 14.27 -13.47 17.39
CA ARG A 197 14.46 -13.06 15.99
C ARG A 197 15.37 -13.99 15.19
N ARG A 198 16.06 -14.92 15.87
CA ARG A 198 16.97 -15.88 15.24
C ARG A 198 16.27 -16.89 14.32
N PRO A 199 15.09 -17.45 14.66
CA PRO A 199 14.43 -18.47 13.83
C PRO A 199 14.15 -18.02 12.40
N PHE A 200 13.84 -16.74 12.18
CA PHE A 200 13.62 -16.20 10.84
C PHE A 200 14.83 -16.42 9.93
N TRP A 201 16.03 -16.02 10.38
CA TRP A 201 17.26 -16.10 9.57
C TRP A 201 17.74 -17.53 9.38
N VAL A 202 17.54 -18.40 10.37
CA VAL A 202 17.89 -19.82 10.29
C VAL A 202 17.01 -20.54 9.27
N ASN A 203 15.70 -20.27 9.29
CA ASN A 203 14.72 -20.91 8.41
C ASN A 203 14.59 -20.23 7.04
N LEU A 204 15.34 -19.17 6.77
CA LEU A 204 15.31 -18.47 5.49
C LEU A 204 15.84 -19.40 4.39
N VAL A 205 15.12 -19.49 3.28
CA VAL A 205 15.48 -20.39 2.18
C VAL A 205 16.69 -19.90 1.43
N GLU A 206 17.56 -20.85 1.06
CA GLU A 206 18.78 -20.61 0.29
C GLU A 206 18.49 -20.77 -1.20
N ASN A 207 18.97 -19.83 -2.00
CA ASN A 207 18.85 -19.86 -3.45
C ASN A 207 19.98 -19.03 -4.05
N ASP A 208 20.99 -19.71 -4.59
CA ASP A 208 22.16 -19.05 -5.17
C ASP A 208 21.86 -18.33 -6.50
N LYS A 209 20.68 -18.55 -7.09
CA LYS A 209 20.17 -17.77 -8.23
C LYS A 209 19.49 -16.47 -7.80
N SER A 210 19.36 -16.21 -6.50
CA SER A 210 18.79 -14.98 -5.97
C SER A 210 19.74 -13.81 -6.21
N ALA A 211 19.39 -12.93 -7.16
CA ALA A 211 20.08 -11.64 -7.33
C ALA A 211 19.64 -10.66 -6.22
N ASP A 212 20.52 -9.81 -5.69
CA ASP A 212 20.12 -8.74 -4.77
C ASP A 212 19.26 -7.69 -5.51
N LEU A 213 18.18 -7.19 -4.90
CA LEU A 213 17.37 -6.13 -5.55
C LEU A 213 18.02 -4.75 -5.41
N ARG A 214 19.11 -4.64 -4.64
CA ARG A 214 19.85 -3.38 -4.45
C ARG A 214 20.92 -3.14 -5.51
N THR A 215 21.21 -4.13 -6.37
CA THR A 215 22.15 -3.95 -7.48
C THR A 215 21.41 -3.44 -8.72
N THR A 216 20.77 -2.29 -8.62
CA THR A 216 20.74 -1.37 -9.76
C THR A 216 22.03 -0.57 -9.63
N VAL A 217 23.06 -1.02 -10.34
CA VAL A 217 24.21 -0.18 -10.65
C VAL A 217 23.65 0.83 -11.64
N ASP A 218 23.14 1.95 -11.14
CA ASP A 218 22.91 3.13 -11.95
C ASP A 218 24.30 3.72 -12.23
N ASP A 219 24.83 3.42 -13.43
CA ASP A 219 25.84 4.23 -14.10
C ASP A 219 25.20 5.53 -14.65
#